data_AF-A0A4Y2J4U8-F1
#
_entry.id   AF-A0A4Y2J4U8-F1
#
_cell.length_a   1.000
_cell.length_b   1.000
_cell.length_c   1.000
_cell.angle_alpha   90.00
_cell.angle_beta   90.00
_cell.angle_gamma   90.00
#
_symmetry.space_group_name_H-M   'P 1'
#
loop_
_entity.id
_entity.type
_entity.pdbx_description
1 polymer ?
#
loop_
_entity_poly.entity_id
_entity_poly.type
_entity_poly.pdbx_seq_one_letter_code
_entity_poly.pdbx_strand_id
1 'polypeptide(L)'
;MLCDEFQQISKTVLHVIVTNSLNYRKLCSRWVPKMLTDVHKTKRLASALKFLIRYSEEGNEFLNKIVTGDETWVCHVTPQSKQQSMEWKHSRSPTKHRQGILLVEFLPRGETINAVRYSETL
;
A
#
# COMPACT_ATOMS: atom_id res chain seq x y z
N MET A 1 23.58 -8.63 15.78
CA MET A 1 23.81 -8.74 14.33
C MET A 1 24.45 -10.10 14.05
N LEU A 2 24.26 -10.69 12.86
CA LEU A 2 24.89 -11.99 12.50
C LEU A 2 26.42 -12.03 12.72
N CYS A 3 27.11 -10.90 12.61
CA CYS A 3 28.54 -10.83 12.93
C CYS A 3 28.87 -10.99 14.42
N ASP A 4 27.91 -10.79 15.32
CA ASP A 4 28.09 -10.92 16.77
C ASP A 4 27.96 -12.39 17.21
N GLU A 5 27.24 -13.20 16.44
CA GLU A 5 27.08 -14.65 16.64
C GLU A 5 28.26 -15.45 16.04
N PHE A 6 28.95 -14.90 15.03
CA PHE A 6 30.07 -15.53 14.33
C PHE A 6 31.35 -14.68 14.42
N GLN A 7 31.84 -14.44 15.65
CA GLN A 7 33.01 -13.57 15.92
C GLN A 7 34.31 -14.05 15.25
N GLN A 8 34.40 -15.35 14.92
CA GLN A 8 35.57 -15.95 14.25
C GLN A 8 35.56 -15.72 12.72
N ILE A 9 34.46 -15.23 12.16
CA ILE A 9 34.30 -15.02 10.72
C ILE A 9 34.35 -13.52 10.43
N SER A 10 35.19 -13.12 9.47
CA SER A 10 35.26 -11.71 9.07
C SER A 10 33.94 -11.27 8.42
N LYS A 11 33.56 -10.00 8.62
CA LYS A 11 32.32 -9.42 8.04
C LYS A 11 32.24 -9.60 6.53
N THR A 12 33.38 -9.55 5.83
CA THR A 12 33.47 -9.74 4.38
C THR A 12 33.13 -11.18 3.97
N VAL A 13 33.67 -12.17 4.67
CA VAL A 13 33.37 -13.58 4.42
C VAL A 13 31.90 -13.87 4.71
N LEU A 14 31.38 -13.32 5.81
CA LEU A 14 29.98 -13.45 6.17
C LEU A 14 29.05 -12.82 5.12
N HIS A 15 29.41 -11.65 4.58
CA HIS A 15 28.69 -11.03 3.46
C HIS A 15 28.69 -11.93 2.23
N VAL A 16 29.84 -12.46 1.81
CA VAL A 16 29.96 -13.35 0.63
C VAL A 16 29.11 -14.61 0.80
N ILE A 17 29.14 -15.24 1.98
CA ILE A 17 28.32 -16.43 2.25
C ILE A 17 26.83 -16.08 2.12
N VAL A 18 26.39 -15.00 2.77
CA VAL A 18 24.98 -14.58 2.76
C VAL A 18 24.53 -14.20 1.35
N THR A 19 25.31 -13.41 0.61
CA THR A 19 24.88 -12.89 -0.70
C THR A 19 25.14 -13.84 -1.87
N ASN A 20 26.27 -14.56 -1.88
CA ASN A 20 26.71 -15.32 -3.06
C ASN A 20 26.44 -16.82 -2.90
N SER A 21 26.72 -17.39 -1.71
CA SER A 21 26.50 -18.83 -1.48
C SER A 21 25.04 -19.13 -1.16
N LEU A 22 24.41 -18.29 -0.34
CA LEU A 22 23.03 -18.46 0.12
C LEU A 22 22.02 -17.60 -0.67
N ASN A 23 22.48 -16.70 -1.54
CA ASN A 23 21.64 -15.84 -2.40
C ASN A 23 20.63 -14.93 -1.67
N TYR A 24 20.92 -14.55 -0.41
CA TYR A 24 20.11 -13.58 0.32
C TYR A 24 20.45 -12.15 -0.10
N ARG A 25 19.42 -11.30 -0.20
CA ARG A 25 19.57 -9.86 -0.45
C ARG A 25 19.01 -9.07 0.73
N LYS A 26 19.69 -7.98 1.09
CA LYS A 26 19.21 -7.06 2.10
C LYS A 26 18.04 -6.26 1.53
N LEU A 27 16.85 -6.44 2.10
CA LEU A 27 15.67 -5.67 1.77
C LEU A 27 15.40 -4.67 2.89
N CYS A 28 14.93 -3.47 2.53
CA CYS A 28 14.39 -2.53 3.52
C CYS A 28 12.98 -3.00 3.92
N SER A 29 12.71 -3.07 5.22
CA SER A 29 11.37 -3.31 5.73
C SER A 29 10.44 -2.20 5.23
N ARG A 30 9.33 -2.60 4.61
CA ARG A 30 8.25 -1.67 4.28
C ARG A 30 7.35 -1.51 5.49
N TRP A 31 6.97 -0.27 5.80
CA TRP A 31 5.99 0.00 6.84
C TRP A 31 4.63 -0.55 6.43
N VAL A 32 4.13 -1.51 7.21
CA VAL A 32 2.77 -2.00 7.12
C VAL A 32 2.02 -1.46 8.33
N PRO A 33 0.99 -0.62 8.17
CA PRO A 33 0.35 0.09 9.29
C PRO A 33 -0.22 -0.81 10.39
N LYS A 34 -0.54 -2.07 10.07
CA LYS A 34 -1.15 -3.01 11.01
C LYS A 34 -0.76 -4.45 10.72
N MET A 35 -0.37 -5.17 11.77
CA MET A 35 -0.23 -6.62 11.72
C MET A 35 -1.61 -7.27 11.69
N LEU A 36 -1.87 -8.07 10.65
CA LEU A 36 -3.16 -8.74 10.48
C LEU A 36 -3.20 -10.03 11.32
N THR A 37 -4.25 -10.16 12.13
CA THR A 37 -4.63 -11.43 12.77
C THR A 37 -5.17 -12.39 11.70
N ASP A 38 -5.23 -13.68 12.03
CA ASP A 38 -5.74 -14.68 11.08
C ASP A 38 -7.21 -14.43 10.73
N VAL A 39 -8.01 -13.94 11.69
CA VAL A 39 -9.39 -13.51 11.44
C VAL A 39 -9.45 -12.37 10.40
N HIS A 40 -8.54 -11.38 10.46
CA HIS A 40 -8.49 -10.31 9.45
C HIS A 40 -8.11 -10.88 8.07
N LYS A 41 -7.16 -11.82 8.00
CA LYS A 41 -6.73 -12.45 6.75
C LYS A 41 -7.87 -13.23 6.10
N THR A 42 -8.57 -14.06 6.87
CA THR A 42 -9.71 -14.85 6.40
C THR A 42 -10.83 -13.95 5.86
N LYS A 43 -11.19 -12.89 6.59
CA LYS A 43 -12.20 -11.92 6.12
C LYS A 43 -11.77 -11.24 4.82
N ARG A 44 -10.50 -10.81 4.72
CA ARG A 44 -9.97 -10.19 3.49
C ARG A 44 -10.00 -11.16 2.31
N LEU A 45 -9.61 -12.41 2.51
CA LEU A 45 -9.62 -13.43 1.46
C LEU A 45 -11.05 -13.70 0.98
N ALA A 46 -11.99 -13.89 1.90
CA ALA A 46 -13.38 -14.12 1.56
C ALA A 46 -13.98 -12.96 0.74
N SER A 47 -13.74 -11.71 1.16
CA SER A 47 -14.17 -10.53 0.40
C SER A 47 -13.52 -10.46 -0.98
N ALA A 48 -12.20 -10.71 -1.07
CA ALA A 48 -11.48 -10.68 -2.34
C ALA A 48 -11.99 -11.74 -3.32
N LEU A 49 -12.24 -12.97 -2.85
CA LEU A 49 -12.81 -14.04 -3.66
C LEU A 49 -14.20 -13.68 -4.17
N LYS A 50 -15.05 -13.10 -3.32
CA LYS A 50 -16.38 -12.64 -3.73
C LYS A 50 -16.32 -11.60 -4.85
N PHE A 51 -15.43 -10.61 -4.75
CA PHE A 51 -15.24 -9.62 -5.81
C PHE A 51 -14.62 -10.22 -7.08
N LEU A 52 -13.73 -11.20 -6.95
CA LEU A 52 -13.11 -11.88 -8.07
C LEU A 52 -14.12 -12.70 -8.88
N ILE A 53 -14.98 -13.46 -8.18
CA ILE A 53 -16.06 -14.23 -8.82
C ILE A 53 -17.00 -13.28 -9.57
N ARG A 54 -17.45 -12.21 -8.90
CA ARG A 54 -18.31 -11.21 -9.54
C ARG A 54 -17.67 -10.58 -10.77
N TYR A 55 -16.38 -10.24 -10.70
CA TYR A 55 -15.63 -9.74 -11.86
C TYR A 55 -15.52 -10.79 -12.97
N SER A 56 -15.41 -12.08 -12.65
CA SER A 56 -15.39 -13.13 -13.67
C SER A 56 -16.71 -13.26 -14.44
N GLU A 57 -17.83 -12.91 -13.82
CA GLU A 57 -19.17 -12.94 -14.40
C GLU A 57 -19.53 -11.66 -15.17
N GLU A 58 -19.27 -10.49 -14.57
CA GLU A 58 -19.70 -9.17 -15.09
C GLU A 58 -18.57 -8.40 -15.83
N GLY A 59 -17.32 -8.84 -15.71
CA GLY A 59 -16.17 -8.22 -16.36
C GLY A 59 -15.99 -6.73 -16.07
N ASN A 60 -15.65 -5.96 -17.11
CA ASN A 60 -15.43 -4.52 -16.99
C ASN A 60 -16.71 -3.72 -16.73
N GLU A 61 -17.89 -4.27 -17.01
CA GLU A 61 -19.16 -3.60 -16.70
C GLU A 61 -19.31 -3.38 -15.20
N PHE A 62 -18.92 -4.37 -14.39
CA PHE A 62 -18.86 -4.24 -12.94
C PHE A 62 -17.89 -3.13 -12.52
N LEU A 63 -16.67 -3.12 -13.07
CA LEU A 63 -15.66 -2.12 -12.71
C LEU A 63 -16.09 -0.70 -13.06
N ASN A 64 -16.77 -0.51 -14.19
CA ASN A 64 -17.26 0.80 -14.64
C ASN A 64 -18.37 1.37 -13.74
N LYS A 65 -19.01 0.54 -12.92
CA LYS A 65 -20.04 0.97 -11.95
C LYS A 65 -19.45 1.32 -10.57
N ILE A 66 -18.15 1.09 -10.34
CA ILE A 66 -17.53 1.33 -9.04
C ILE A 66 -17.20 2.82 -8.90
N VAL A 67 -17.87 3.45 -7.94
CA VAL A 67 -17.47 4.75 -7.38
C VAL A 67 -16.77 4.50 -6.05
N THR A 68 -15.60 5.12 -5.84
CA THR A 68 -14.84 5.02 -4.60
C THR A 68 -14.40 6.40 -4.13
N GLY A 69 -14.52 6.65 -2.83
CA GLY A 69 -14.02 7.82 -2.14
C GLY A 69 -13.27 7.39 -0.87
N ASP A 70 -12.36 8.23 -0.42
CA ASP A 70 -11.64 8.09 0.85
C ASP A 70 -11.20 9.48 1.33
N GLU A 71 -10.97 9.64 2.62
CA GLU A 71 -10.50 10.90 3.19
C GLU A 71 -8.98 10.89 3.32
N THR A 72 -8.34 12.04 3.10
CA THR A 72 -6.90 12.17 3.31
C THR A 72 -6.58 13.53 3.89
N TRP A 73 -5.78 13.56 4.95
CA TRP A 73 -5.25 14.78 5.53
C TRP A 73 -4.20 15.40 4.60
N VAL A 74 -4.45 16.63 4.16
CA VAL A 74 -3.51 17.40 3.36
C VAL A 74 -2.70 18.31 4.30
N CYS A 75 -1.40 18.08 4.39
CA CYS A 75 -0.50 18.98 5.10
C CYS A 75 -0.06 20.12 4.16
N HIS A 76 -0.29 21.37 4.56
CA HIS A 76 0.17 22.55 3.81
C HIS A 76 1.68 22.74 3.81
N VAL A 77 2.38 22.15 4.79
CA VAL A 77 3.84 22.16 4.85
C VAL A 77 4.34 20.89 4.20
N THR A 78 5.22 21.00 3.20
CA THR A 78 5.85 19.86 2.54
C THR A 78 7.08 19.40 3.35
N PRO A 79 7.07 18.25 4.04
CA PRO A 79 8.30 17.67 4.55
C PRO A 79 8.77 16.63 3.52
N GLN A 80 9.87 16.94 2.83
CA GLN A 80 10.61 16.16 1.81
C GLN A 80 10.38 16.57 0.35
N SER A 81 11.51 16.63 -0.38
CA SER A 81 11.55 16.97 -1.80
C SER A 81 11.06 15.82 -2.68
N LYS A 82 10.45 16.15 -3.81
CA LYS A 82 9.90 15.24 -4.83
C LYS A 82 10.90 14.15 -5.30
N GLN A 83 12.21 14.38 -5.14
CA GLN A 83 13.27 13.41 -5.45
C GLN A 83 13.36 12.24 -4.45
N GLN A 84 12.97 12.44 -3.19
CA GLN A 84 13.09 11.42 -2.13
C GLN A 84 11.93 10.39 -2.15
N SER A 85 10.84 10.66 -2.88
CA SER A 85 9.68 9.76 -2.95
C SER A 85 9.54 9.02 -4.29
N MET A 86 10.57 9.03 -5.15
CA MET A 86 10.49 8.34 -6.43
C MET A 86 10.47 6.82 -6.24
N GLU A 87 9.47 6.16 -6.83
CA GLU A 87 9.39 4.70 -6.88
C GLU A 87 9.66 4.19 -8.31
N TRP A 88 10.43 3.11 -8.40
CA TRP A 88 10.55 2.31 -9.62
C TRP A 88 9.29 1.46 -9.81
N LYS A 89 8.62 1.60 -10.95
CA LYS A 89 7.46 0.78 -11.34
C LYS A 89 7.80 -0.10 -12.54
N HIS A 90 7.21 -1.30 -12.58
CA HIS A 90 7.33 -2.18 -13.74
C HIS A 90 6.45 -1.66 -14.88
N SER A 91 6.89 -1.78 -16.14
CA SER A 91 6.13 -1.31 -17.31
C SER A 91 4.76 -1.97 -17.47
N ARG A 92 4.57 -3.16 -16.87
CA ARG A 92 3.31 -3.92 -16.83
C ARG A 92 2.45 -3.65 -15.59
N SER A 93 2.86 -2.75 -14.70
CA SER A 93 2.04 -2.41 -13.54
C SER A 93 0.74 -1.74 -14.01
N PRO A 94 -0.43 -2.09 -13.44
CA PRO A 94 -1.68 -1.45 -13.78
C PRO A 94 -1.57 0.06 -13.58
N THR A 95 -1.75 0.84 -14.64
CA THR A 95 -1.97 2.28 -14.54
C THR A 95 -3.37 2.50 -13.98
N LYS A 96 -3.50 3.43 -13.03
CA LYS A 96 -4.82 3.85 -12.56
C LYS A 96 -5.51 4.58 -13.72
N HIS A 97 -6.31 3.88 -14.51
CA HIS A 97 -7.30 4.53 -15.35
C HIS A 97 -8.35 5.13 -14.42
N ARG A 98 -8.22 6.41 -14.12
CA ARG A 98 -9.27 7.20 -13.46
C ARG A 98 -10.03 7.89 -14.59
N GLN A 99 -11.31 7.54 -14.78
CA GLN A 99 -12.18 8.25 -15.71
C GLN A 99 -12.34 9.72 -15.30
N GLY A 100 -12.16 10.04 -14.02
CA GLY A 100 -12.10 11.40 -13.49
C GLY A 100 -12.24 11.43 -11.98
N ILE A 101 -12.15 12.61 -11.40
CA ILE A 101 -12.60 12.90 -10.05
C ILE A 101 -14.09 13.25 -10.14
N LEU A 102 -14.94 12.60 -9.35
CA LEU A 102 -16.39 12.90 -9.31
C LEU A 102 -16.71 14.04 -8.35
N LEU A 103 -16.13 14.00 -7.14
CA LEU A 103 -16.33 14.99 -6.10
C LEU A 103 -15.06 15.09 -5.24
N VAL A 104 -14.68 16.32 -4.88
CA VAL A 104 -13.67 16.62 -3.87
C VAL A 104 -14.21 17.75 -3.01
N GLU A 105 -14.31 17.50 -1.72
CA GLU A 105 -14.65 18.51 -0.72
C GLU A 105 -13.47 18.72 0.22
N PHE A 106 -13.18 19.98 0.53
CA PHE A 106 -12.18 20.35 1.52
C PHE A 106 -12.89 20.79 2.80
N LEU A 107 -12.54 20.15 3.91
CA LEU A 107 -12.98 20.61 5.23
C LEU A 107 -12.13 21.80 5.70
N PRO A 108 -12.73 22.74 6.45
CA PRO A 108 -11.98 23.77 7.15
C PRO A 108 -10.88 23.19 8.04
N ARG A 109 -9.81 23.95 8.24
CA ARG A 109 -8.66 23.50 9.03
C ARG A 109 -9.08 23.17 10.46
N GLY A 110 -8.76 21.96 10.91
CA GLY A 110 -9.02 21.50 12.27
C GLY A 110 -10.39 20.84 12.45
N GLU A 111 -11.22 20.81 11.41
CA GLU A 111 -12.46 20.04 11.42
C GLU A 111 -12.23 18.58 11.01
N THR A 112 -13.06 17.70 11.54
CA THR A 112 -13.07 16.28 11.21
C THR A 112 -14.38 15.90 10.58
N ILE A 113 -14.34 15.01 9.58
CA ILE A 113 -15.55 14.43 9.02
C ILE A 113 -16.34 13.72 10.13
N ASN A 114 -17.64 13.97 10.19
CA ASN A 114 -18.55 13.30 11.10
C ASN A 114 -19.65 12.60 10.30
N ALA A 115 -20.47 11.78 10.97
CA ALA A 115 -21.49 10.99 10.29
C ALA A 115 -22.51 11.85 9.54
N VAL A 116 -22.95 12.99 10.11
CA VAL A 116 -23.91 13.90 9.48
C VAL A 116 -23.32 14.48 8.20
N ARG A 117 -22.10 15.01 8.30
CA ARG A 117 -21.42 15.61 7.16
C ARG A 117 -21.14 14.60 6.05
N TYR A 118 -20.73 13.39 6.41
CA TYR A 118 -20.51 12.32 5.43
C TYR A 118 -21.80 11.94 4.70
N SER A 119 -22.94 11.90 5.40
CA SER A 119 -24.23 11.64 4.79
C SER A 119 -24.73 12.77 3.89
N GLU A 120 -24.32 14.02 4.11
CA GLU A 120 -24.63 15.14 3.21
C GLU A 120 -23.83 15.08 1.90
N THR A 121 -22.64 14.48 1.94
CA THR A 121 -21.72 14.37 0.79
C THR A 121 -22.07 13.19 -0.15
N LEU A 122 -22.84 12.19 0.34
CA LEU A 122 -23.24 10.99 -0.41
C LEU A 122 -24.58 11.15 -1.14
#